data_AF-A0A8C2W0K8-F1
#
_entry.id   AF-A0A8C2W0K8-F1
#
_cell.length_a   1.000
_cell.length_b   1.000
_cell.length_c   1.000
_cell.angle_alpha   90.00
_cell.angle_beta   90.00
_cell.angle_gamma   90.00
#
_symmetry.space_group_name_H-M   'P 1'
#
loop_
_entity.id
_entity.type
_entity.pdbx_description
1 polymer ?
#
loop_
_entity_poly.entity_id
_entity_poly.type
_entity_poly.pdbx_seq_one_letter_code
_entity_poly.pdbx_strand_id
1 'polypeptide(L)'
;MNSSLDYLAYPVIVSNHRQTTAYRKKLDLGHYLFHRNRLQIAKPAVDTKPPVAHTHLILKLSKLQYEQKRIDRIEYENRQLCEKIASAHRGPAKVDCWNSYFSKSLNREMRNRELMRITLENQAILKRLGDRKTHYNRHASETDWQNSRRYIRNTTRYLLSQDE
;
A
#
# COMPACT_ATOMS: atom_id res chain seq x y z
N MET A 1 -140.68 8.40 4.41
CA MET A 1 -139.85 7.36 3.77
C MET A 1 -139.02 8.07 2.71
N ASN A 2 -137.74 8.37 2.98
CA ASN A 2 -136.69 8.68 2.00
C ASN A 2 -135.37 8.82 2.76
N SER A 3 -134.64 7.72 2.83
CA SER A 3 -133.33 7.54 3.45
C SER A 3 -132.23 8.17 2.58
N SER A 4 -131.67 9.31 2.99
CA SER A 4 -130.44 9.86 2.40
C SER A 4 -129.25 9.22 3.09
N LEU A 5 -128.65 8.21 2.45
CA LEU A 5 -127.39 7.60 2.89
C LEU A 5 -126.25 8.58 2.60
N ASP A 6 -125.71 9.22 3.64
CA ASP A 6 -124.48 10.02 3.54
C ASP A 6 -123.30 9.09 3.25
N TYR A 7 -122.87 9.08 1.99
CA TYR A 7 -121.68 8.35 1.55
C TYR A 7 -120.43 9.12 2.00
N LEU A 8 -119.75 8.65 3.04
CA LEU A 8 -118.41 9.09 3.41
C LEU A 8 -117.41 8.58 2.35
N ALA A 9 -117.24 9.36 1.29
CA ALA A 9 -116.21 9.13 0.28
C ALA A 9 -114.85 9.58 0.85
N TYR A 10 -114.06 8.64 1.37
CA TYR A 10 -112.65 8.87 1.63
C TYR A 10 -111.92 9.00 0.28
N PRO A 11 -111.10 10.04 0.05
CA PRO A 11 -110.34 10.15 -1.18
C PRO A 11 -109.37 8.96 -1.28
N VAL A 12 -109.56 8.12 -2.30
CA VAL A 12 -108.58 7.09 -2.66
C VAL A 12 -107.34 7.81 -3.16
N ILE A 13 -106.31 7.90 -2.32
CA ILE A 13 -105.00 8.40 -2.72
C ILE A 13 -104.36 7.31 -3.60
N VAL A 14 -104.67 7.33 -4.89
CA VAL A 14 -103.91 6.56 -5.87
C VAL A 14 -102.58 7.29 -6.06
N SER A 15 -101.48 6.60 -5.80
CA SER A 15 -100.14 7.16 -5.99
C SER A 15 -99.95 7.55 -7.45
N ASN A 16 -99.91 8.86 -7.72
CA ASN A 16 -99.63 9.40 -9.04
C ASN A 16 -98.25 8.92 -9.50
N HIS A 17 -98.14 8.33 -10.70
CA HIS A 17 -96.88 7.90 -11.30
C HIS A 17 -95.81 9.01 -11.37
N ARG A 18 -96.22 10.28 -11.32
CA ARG A 18 -95.35 11.47 -11.32
C ARG A 18 -94.91 11.94 -9.92
N GLN A 19 -95.46 11.37 -8.84
CA GLN A 19 -95.07 11.68 -7.47
C GLN A 19 -94.06 10.64 -6.97
N THR A 20 -92.81 10.76 -7.42
CA THR A 20 -91.70 10.03 -6.77
C THR A 20 -91.52 10.57 -5.35
N THR A 21 -91.97 9.78 -4.38
CA THR A 21 -91.82 10.11 -2.96
C THR A 21 -90.34 10.19 -2.59
N ALA A 22 -89.99 11.06 -1.64
CA ALA A 22 -88.62 11.18 -1.14
C ALA A 22 -88.09 9.84 -0.59
N TYR A 23 -88.99 8.99 -0.08
CA TYR A 23 -88.68 7.63 0.36
C TYR A 23 -88.18 6.74 -0.78
N ARG A 24 -88.85 6.75 -1.94
CA ARG A 24 -88.42 5.94 -3.10
C ARG A 24 -87.05 6.35 -3.62
N LYS A 25 -86.77 7.66 -3.65
CA LYS A 25 -85.44 8.19 -3.99
C LYS A 25 -84.35 7.71 -3.03
N LYS A 26 -84.63 7.61 -1.73
CA LYS A 26 -83.68 7.07 -0.74
C LYS A 26 -83.40 5.58 -0.94
N LEU A 27 -84.43 4.79 -1.27
CA LEU A 27 -84.27 3.37 -1.58
C LEU A 27 -83.44 3.16 -2.86
N ASP A 28 -83.77 3.88 -3.93
CA ASP A 28 -83.05 3.81 -5.20
C ASP A 28 -81.57 4.18 -5.02
N LEU A 29 -81.28 5.21 -4.21
CA LEU A 29 -79.92 5.59 -3.85
C LEU A 29 -79.20 4.48 -3.07
N GLY A 30 -79.88 3.84 -2.12
CA GLY A 30 -79.33 2.69 -1.37
C GLY A 30 -78.98 1.51 -2.27
N HIS A 31 -79.87 1.16 -3.20
CA HIS A 31 -79.63 0.11 -4.19
C HIS A 31 -78.47 0.45 -5.13
N TYR A 32 -78.39 1.69 -5.59
CA TYR A 32 -77.29 2.17 -6.42
C TYR A 32 -75.94 2.08 -5.69
N LEU A 33 -75.88 2.55 -4.45
CA LEU A 33 -74.66 2.48 -3.62
C LEU A 33 -74.24 1.03 -3.36
N PHE A 34 -75.19 0.15 -3.03
CA PHE A 34 -74.94 -1.27 -2.82
C PHE A 34 -74.43 -1.96 -4.09
N HIS A 35 -75.05 -1.70 -5.24
CA HIS A 35 -74.63 -2.23 -6.53
C HIS A 35 -73.21 -1.77 -6.88
N ARG A 36 -72.91 -0.47 -6.71
CA ARG A 36 -71.57 0.08 -6.94
C ARG A 36 -70.53 -0.56 -6.03
N ASN A 37 -70.87 -0.82 -4.77
CA ASN A 37 -69.98 -1.50 -3.84
C ASN A 37 -69.71 -2.95 -4.28
N ARG A 38 -70.74 -3.67 -4.74
CA ARG A 38 -70.57 -5.02 -5.30
C ARG A 38 -69.69 -5.04 -6.55
N LEU A 39 -69.80 -4.05 -7.42
CA LEU A 39 -68.92 -3.91 -8.59
C LEU A 39 -67.46 -3.66 -8.19
N GLN A 40 -67.20 -2.92 -7.11
CA GLN A 40 -65.84 -2.66 -6.61
C GLN A 40 -65.21 -3.90 -5.95
N ILE A 41 -66.01 -4.70 -5.24
CA ILE A 41 -65.52 -5.90 -4.52
C ILE A 41 -65.43 -7.11 -5.46
N ALA A 42 -66.18 -7.11 -6.58
CA ALA A 42 -66.16 -8.18 -7.55
C ALA A 42 -64.74 -8.38 -8.11
N LYS A 43 -64.17 -9.57 -7.86
CA LYS A 43 -62.88 -9.96 -8.41
C LYS A 43 -63.05 -10.32 -9.90
N PRO A 44 -62.10 -9.94 -10.77
CA PRO A 44 -62.13 -10.36 -12.17
C PRO A 44 -62.00 -11.89 -12.26
N ALA A 45 -62.71 -12.50 -13.21
CA ALA A 45 -62.69 -13.95 -13.43
C ALA A 45 -61.36 -14.44 -14.01
N VAL A 46 -60.61 -13.56 -14.69
CA VAL A 46 -59.32 -13.84 -15.29
C VAL A 46 -58.28 -12.98 -14.59
N ASP A 47 -57.22 -13.62 -14.09
CA ASP A 47 -56.07 -12.89 -13.58
C ASP A 47 -55.25 -12.34 -14.76
N THR A 48 -55.22 -11.01 -14.89
CA THR A 48 -54.42 -10.30 -15.90
C THR A 48 -53.16 -9.68 -15.29
N LYS A 49 -52.78 -10.08 -14.07
CA LYS A 49 -51.56 -9.57 -13.43
C LYS A 49 -50.33 -10.10 -14.16
N PRO A 50 -49.25 -9.30 -14.22
CA PRO A 50 -47.99 -9.79 -14.72
C PRO A 50 -47.48 -10.93 -13.82
N PRO A 51 -46.80 -11.93 -14.41
CA PRO A 51 -46.16 -13.00 -13.63
C PRO A 51 -45.14 -12.41 -12.65
N VAL A 52 -44.94 -13.10 -11.52
CA VAL A 52 -44.04 -12.64 -10.45
C VAL A 52 -42.61 -12.55 -10.98
N ALA A 53 -42.03 -11.36 -10.89
CA ALA A 53 -40.64 -11.15 -11.26
C ALA A 53 -39.71 -11.82 -10.24
N HIS A 54 -39.00 -12.87 -10.67
CA HIS A 54 -37.99 -13.51 -9.84
C HIS A 54 -36.70 -12.71 -9.87
N THR A 55 -36.39 -12.03 -8.77
CA THR A 55 -35.21 -11.16 -8.62
C THR A 55 -33.90 -11.87 -8.94
N HIS A 56 -33.74 -13.15 -8.59
CA HIS A 56 -32.53 -13.93 -8.85
C HIS A 56 -32.32 -14.30 -10.32
N LEU A 57 -33.39 -14.33 -11.14
CA LEU A 57 -33.28 -14.54 -12.59
C LEU A 57 -32.84 -13.25 -13.29
N ILE A 58 -33.32 -12.10 -12.81
CA ILE A 58 -33.00 -10.78 -13.33
C ILE A 58 -31.61 -10.34 -12.87
N LEU A 59 -31.34 -10.49 -11.57
CA LEU A 59 -30.09 -10.13 -10.91
C LEU A 59 -29.31 -11.39 -10.56
N LYS A 60 -28.35 -11.73 -11.42
CA LYS A 60 -27.40 -12.84 -11.19
C LYS A 60 -26.38 -12.46 -10.11
N LEU A 61 -26.81 -12.38 -8.85
CA LEU A 61 -26.01 -11.91 -7.71
C LEU A 61 -24.65 -12.62 -7.59
N SER A 62 -24.62 -13.95 -7.76
CA SER A 62 -23.37 -14.72 -7.67
C SER A 62 -22.35 -14.33 -8.74
N LYS A 63 -22.81 -13.98 -9.94
CA LYS A 63 -21.94 -13.48 -11.01
C LYS A 63 -21.36 -12.11 -10.64
N LEU A 64 -22.20 -11.19 -10.18
CA LEU A 64 -21.76 -9.86 -9.75
C LEU A 64 -20.75 -9.94 -8.61
N GLN A 65 -21.00 -10.81 -7.63
CA GLN A 65 -20.08 -11.03 -6.51
C GLN A 65 -18.74 -11.60 -6.97
N TYR A 66 -18.74 -12.52 -7.93
CA TYR A 66 -17.51 -13.08 -8.49
C TYR A 66 -16.69 -12.03 -9.23
N GLU A 67 -17.34 -11.21 -10.08
CA GLU A 67 -16.66 -10.12 -10.78
C GLU A 67 -16.10 -9.09 -9.81
N GLN A 68 -16.83 -8.74 -8.74
CA GLN A 68 -16.32 -7.84 -7.71
C GLN A 68 -15.06 -8.39 -7.04
N LYS A 69 -15.07 -9.65 -6.60
CA LYS A 69 -13.89 -10.30 -6.00
C LYS A 69 -12.70 -10.33 -6.95
N ARG A 70 -12.94 -10.51 -8.25
CA ARG A 70 -11.91 -10.50 -9.28
C ARG A 70 -11.32 -9.11 -9.46
N ILE A 71 -12.15 -8.06 -9.47
CA ILE A 71 -11.70 -6.66 -9.50
C ILE A 71 -10.89 -6.33 -8.25
N ASP A 72 -11.39 -6.66 -7.06
CA ASP A 72 -10.70 -6.40 -5.79
C ASP A 72 -9.30 -7.04 -5.76
N ARG A 73 -9.18 -8.25 -6.31
CA ARG A 73 -7.90 -8.96 -6.45
C ARG A 73 -6.96 -8.21 -7.39
N ILE A 74 -7.43 -7.80 -8.57
CA ILE A 74 -6.63 -7.05 -9.54
C ILE A 74 -6.17 -5.72 -8.94
N GLU A 75 -7.05 -5.00 -8.24
CA GLU A 75 -6.71 -3.72 -7.59
C GLU A 75 -5.69 -3.90 -6.47
N TYR A 76 -5.78 -4.99 -5.70
CA TYR A 76 -4.78 -5.33 -4.69
C TYR A 76 -3.42 -5.62 -5.32
N GLU A 77 -3.37 -6.45 -6.36
CA GLU A 77 -2.14 -6.79 -7.09
C GLU A 77 -1.53 -5.54 -7.76
N ASN A 78 -2.35 -4.66 -8.34
CA ASN A 78 -1.93 -3.39 -8.92
C ASN A 78 -1.33 -2.44 -7.87
N ARG A 79 -1.93 -2.34 -6.68
CA ARG A 79 -1.36 -1.54 -5.58
C ARG A 79 0.01 -2.05 -5.17
N GLN A 80 0.16 -3.35 -4.97
CA GLN A 80 1.46 -3.96 -4.64
C GLN A 80 2.50 -3.73 -5.75
N LEU A 81 2.10 -3.80 -7.02
CA LEU A 81 2.98 -3.53 -8.14
C LEU A 81 3.42 -2.05 -8.17
N CYS A 82 2.50 -1.12 -7.98
CA CYS A 82 2.79 0.31 -7.89
C CYS A 82 3.75 0.63 -6.75
N GLU A 83 3.60 -0.01 -5.58
CA GLU A 83 4.53 0.13 -4.46
C GLU A 83 5.93 -0.35 -4.82
N LYS A 84 6.06 -1.50 -5.50
CA LYS A 84 7.34 -2.04 -5.98
C LYS A 84 8.00 -1.15 -7.04
N ILE A 85 7.20 -0.62 -7.97
CA ILE A 85 7.67 0.32 -8.99
C ILE A 85 8.17 1.60 -8.31
N ALA A 86 7.37 2.16 -7.40
CA ALA A 86 7.73 3.37 -6.67
C ALA A 86 8.97 3.17 -5.78
N SER A 87 9.17 2.00 -5.17
CA SER A 87 10.38 1.71 -4.41
C SER A 87 11.61 1.57 -5.31
N ALA A 88 11.47 0.89 -6.46
CA ALA A 88 12.53 0.79 -7.47
C ALA A 88 12.93 2.16 -8.04
N HIS A 89 11.96 3.05 -8.27
CA HIS A 89 12.22 4.41 -8.76
C HIS A 89 12.84 5.35 -7.72
N ARG A 90 12.50 5.20 -6.43
CA ARG A 90 13.04 6.07 -5.35
C ARG A 90 14.50 5.75 -5.01
N GLY A 91 14.92 4.49 -5.16
CA GLY A 91 16.28 4.08 -4.84
C GLY A 91 17.28 4.45 -5.94
N PRO A 92 18.57 4.67 -5.62
CA PRO A 92 19.61 4.66 -6.65
C PRO A 92 19.60 3.30 -7.36
N ALA A 93 19.78 3.29 -8.68
CA ALA A 93 19.81 2.06 -9.47
C ALA A 93 20.92 1.13 -8.95
N LYS A 94 20.54 0.13 -8.16
CA LYS A 94 21.47 -0.86 -7.62
C LYS A 94 21.73 -1.90 -8.71
N VAL A 95 22.87 -1.77 -9.37
CA VAL A 95 23.32 -2.77 -10.35
C VAL A 95 23.79 -4.01 -9.59
N ASP A 96 23.20 -5.16 -9.90
CA ASP A 96 23.52 -6.47 -9.31
C ASP A 96 24.84 -7.07 -9.83
N CYS A 97 25.48 -6.40 -10.79
CA CYS A 97 26.73 -6.86 -11.40
C CYS A 97 27.96 -6.73 -10.50
N TRP A 98 27.84 -6.10 -9.32
CA TRP A 98 28.92 -6.03 -8.33
C TRP A 98 28.90 -7.28 -7.47
N ASN A 99 29.18 -8.43 -8.08
CA ASN A 99 29.40 -9.64 -7.31
C ASN A 99 30.86 -9.63 -6.82
N SER A 100 31.06 -9.48 -5.51
CA SER A 100 32.38 -9.56 -4.88
C SER A 100 32.87 -11.00 -4.87
N TYR A 101 33.20 -11.53 -6.06
CA TYR A 101 33.89 -12.81 -6.16
C TYR A 101 35.27 -12.65 -5.52
N PHE A 102 35.46 -13.21 -4.33
CA PHE A 102 36.80 -13.39 -3.80
C PHE A 102 37.57 -14.29 -4.78
N SER A 103 38.64 -13.77 -5.38
CA SER A 103 39.51 -14.59 -6.23
C SER A 103 40.15 -15.68 -5.36
N LYS A 104 39.59 -16.89 -5.44
CA LYS A 104 40.13 -18.06 -4.77
C LYS A 104 41.31 -18.56 -5.60
N SER A 105 42.52 -18.13 -5.24
CA SER A 105 43.74 -18.75 -5.75
C SER A 105 44.08 -19.95 -4.87
N LEU A 106 44.30 -21.11 -5.48
CA LEU A 106 44.79 -22.31 -4.81
C LEU A 106 46.10 -22.04 -4.02
N ASN A 107 46.91 -21.11 -4.54
CA ASN A 107 48.21 -20.74 -3.96
C ASN A 107 48.13 -19.65 -2.88
N ARG A 108 46.93 -19.14 -2.55
CA ARG A 108 46.75 -18.07 -1.56
C ARG A 108 47.29 -18.46 -0.19
N GLU A 109 47.00 -19.68 0.24
CA GLU A 109 47.42 -20.19 1.55
C GLU A 109 48.95 -20.34 1.62
N MET A 110 49.56 -20.92 0.59
CA MET A 110 51.02 -21.04 0.49
C MET A 110 51.70 -19.66 0.49
N ARG A 111 51.17 -18.69 -0.27
CA ARG A 111 51.68 -17.31 -0.30
C ARG A 111 51.58 -16.64 1.07
N ASN A 112 50.47 -16.83 1.79
CA ASN A 112 50.29 -16.26 3.13
C ASN A 112 51.29 -16.83 4.14
N ARG A 113 51.54 -18.14 4.10
CA ARG A 113 52.54 -18.79 4.97
C ARG A 113 53.95 -18.27 4.70
N GLU A 114 54.31 -18.14 3.43
CA GLU A 114 55.61 -17.60 3.05
C GLU A 114 55.75 -16.12 3.44
N LEU A 115 54.69 -15.33 3.26
CA LEU A 115 54.66 -13.94 3.71
C LEU A 115 54.85 -13.82 5.23
N MET A 116 54.19 -14.69 6.01
CA MET A 116 54.38 -14.75 7.47
C MET A 116 55.81 -15.12 7.84
N ARG A 117 56.38 -16.13 7.18
CA ARG A 117 57.78 -16.54 7.38
C ARG A 117 58.75 -15.39 7.12
N ILE A 118 58.65 -14.75 5.96
CA ILE A 118 59.49 -13.61 5.58
C ILE A 118 59.32 -12.46 6.58
N THR A 119 58.10 -12.20 7.02
CA THR A 119 57.81 -11.12 7.99
C THR A 119 58.48 -11.39 9.34
N LEU A 120 58.41 -12.62 9.84
CA LEU A 120 59.06 -13.02 11.09
C LEU A 120 60.59 -12.97 10.98
N GLU A 121 61.15 -13.46 9.88
CA GLU A 121 62.59 -13.38 9.60
C GLU A 121 63.07 -11.91 9.54
N ASN A 122 62.33 -11.04 8.85
CA ASN A 122 62.62 -9.61 8.78
C ASN A 122 62.54 -8.94 10.15
N GLN A 123 61.54 -9.27 10.97
CA GLN A 123 61.45 -8.77 12.34
C GLN A 123 62.64 -9.21 13.20
N ALA A 124 63.10 -10.46 13.06
CA ALA A 124 64.28 -10.96 13.75
C ALA A 124 65.56 -10.23 13.29
N ILE A 125 65.70 -9.95 12.00
CA ILE A 125 66.80 -9.14 11.46
C ILE A 125 66.76 -7.73 12.05
N LEU A 126 65.60 -7.07 12.06
CA LEU A 126 65.45 -5.73 12.61
C LEU A 126 65.81 -5.67 14.09
N LYS A 127 65.40 -6.66 14.89
CA LYS A 127 65.81 -6.77 16.29
C LYS A 127 67.33 -6.88 16.43
N ARG A 128 67.97 -7.77 15.64
CA ARG A 128 69.43 -7.91 15.65
C ARG A 128 70.15 -6.62 15.27
N LEU A 129 69.63 -5.86 14.30
CA LEU A 129 70.18 -4.56 13.90
C LEU A 129 70.01 -3.50 15.00
N GLY A 130 68.86 -3.48 15.68
CA GLY A 130 68.58 -2.56 16.78
C GLY A 130 69.40 -2.85 18.04
N ASP A 131 69.57 -4.13 18.39
CA ASP A 131 70.30 -4.57 19.57
C ASP A 131 71.82 -4.43 19.42
N ARG A 132 72.32 -4.39 18.16
CA ARG A 132 73.74 -4.25 17.88
C ARG A 132 74.22 -2.85 18.27
N LYS A 133 74.90 -2.75 19.42
CA LYS A 133 75.58 -1.52 19.84
C LYS A 133 76.64 -1.12 18.81
N THR A 134 76.71 0.18 18.52
CA THR A 134 77.75 0.75 17.67
C THR A 134 79.12 0.47 18.27
N HIS A 135 80.04 -0.09 17.47
CA HIS A 135 81.40 -0.42 17.92
C HIS A 135 82.18 0.83 18.35
N TYR A 136 81.93 1.97 17.69
CA TYR A 136 82.58 3.24 17.98
C TYR A 136 81.63 4.16 18.75
N ASN A 137 82.17 4.85 19.76
CA ASN A 137 81.45 5.95 20.41
C ASN A 137 81.44 7.15 19.45
N ARG A 138 80.29 7.41 18.82
CA ARG A 138 80.11 8.51 17.87
C ARG A 138 80.48 9.85 18.47
N HIS A 139 80.08 10.10 19.72
CA HIS A 139 80.36 11.38 20.38
C HIS A 139 81.85 11.55 20.64
N ALA A 140 82.54 10.51 21.13
CA ALA A 140 83.98 10.57 21.33
C ALA A 140 84.73 10.77 20.00
N SER A 141 84.31 10.05 18.94
CA SER A 141 84.91 10.17 17.60
C SER A 141 84.74 11.57 17.02
N GLU A 142 83.57 12.18 17.24
CA GLU A 142 83.29 13.56 16.80
C GLU A 142 84.14 14.57 17.58
N THR A 143 84.25 14.43 18.90
CA THR A 143 85.11 15.29 19.73
C THR A 143 86.58 15.18 19.31
N ASP A 144 87.09 13.97 19.06
CA ASP A 144 88.46 13.75 18.61
C ASP A 144 88.71 14.35 17.23
N TRP A 145 87.73 14.25 16.32
CA TRP A 145 87.80 14.88 15.00
C TRP A 145 87.85 16.41 15.11
N GLN A 146 86.99 17.01 15.95
CA GLN A 146 86.98 18.46 16.19
C GLN A 146 88.29 18.94 16.83
N ASN A 147 88.81 18.20 17.82
CA ASN A 147 90.10 18.48 18.43
C ASN A 147 91.23 18.43 17.42
N SER A 148 91.29 17.37 16.61
CA SER A 148 92.29 17.22 15.53
C SER A 148 92.21 18.40 14.54
N ARG A 149 90.99 18.82 14.17
CA ARG A 149 90.77 19.96 13.28
C ARG A 149 91.19 21.29 13.90
N ARG A 150 91.00 21.46 15.22
CA ARG A 150 91.48 22.62 15.98
C ARG A 150 93.01 22.63 16.07
N TYR A 151 93.63 21.48 16.34
CA TYR A 151 95.09 21.34 16.34
C TYR A 151 95.68 21.73 14.99
N ILE A 152 95.15 21.16 13.89
CA ILE A 152 95.59 21.49 12.53
C ILE A 152 95.42 23.00 12.28
N ARG A 153 94.25 23.58 12.57
CA ARG A 153 94.02 25.03 12.38
C ARG A 153 95.02 25.89 13.16
N ASN A 154 95.37 25.49 14.38
CA ASN A 154 96.31 26.23 15.22
C ASN A 154 97.76 26.08 14.74
N THR A 155 98.19 24.88 14.34
CA THR A 155 99.55 24.64 13.83
C THR A 155 99.76 25.27 12.47
N THR A 156 98.75 25.25 11.60
CA THR A 156 98.81 25.90 10.28
C THR A 156 98.61 27.41 10.33
N ARG A 157 98.19 27.99 11.47
CA ARG A 157 97.93 29.44 11.58
C ARG A 157 99.18 30.29 11.34
N TYR A 158 100.35 29.83 11.80
CA TYR A 158 101.59 30.58 11.70
C TYR A 158 102.54 30.07 10.61
N LEU A 159 102.29 28.89 10.05
CA LEU A 159 103.08 28.34 8.93
C LEU A 159 102.87 29.10 7.62
N LEU A 160 101.75 29.81 7.46
CA LEU A 160 101.42 30.62 6.28
C LEU A 160 101.76 32.12 6.46
N SER A 161 102.32 32.51 7.61
CA SER A 161 102.67 33.90 7.93
C SER A 161 104.18 34.16 7.93
N GLN A 162 105.00 33.17 7.59
CA GLN A 162 106.47 33.30 7.50
C GLN A 162 106.98 33.62 6.08
N ASP A 163 106.07 33.84 5.11
CA ASP A 163 106.40 34.19 3.72
C ASP A 163 106.22 35.70 3.44
N GLU A 164 106.76 36.56 4.31
CA GLU A 164 107.16 37.95 4.04
C GLU A 164 108.57 38.19 4.60
#